data_AF-A0A9P6VMF9-F1
#
_entry.id   AF-A0A9P6VMF9-F1
#
_cell.length_a   1.000
_cell.length_b   1.000
_cell.length_c   1.000
_cell.angle_alpha   90.00
_cell.angle_beta   90.00
_cell.angle_gamma   90.00
#
_symmetry.space_group_name_H-M   'P 1'
#
loop_
_entity.id
_entity.type
_entity.pdbx_description
1 polymer ?
#
loop_
_entity_poly.entity_id
_entity_poly.type
_entity_poly.pdbx_seq_one_letter_code
_entity_poly.pdbx_strand_id
1 'polypeptide(L)'
;MFILQGNSLLNLATSESIPRTPPSDPIKALEILGGNIDDDFLFLLPSDDGDGYVLKGFVTCFPAGFNTKEKFGLKLRDIHKPVPGYKEKLEKSMDRFFDRIEVGRIVLRANWAITTHDRLYAASGGNHLYEGEEVEKEDIDIDNVSQGFYSGRVWTDQVPDLAQNRAADVAPTPEDESFGLLV
;
A
#
# COMPACT_ATOMS: atom_id res chain seq x y z
N MET A 1 -3.68 -20.12 2.43
CA MET A 1 -3.67 -21.07 3.57
C MET A 1 -2.27 -21.65 3.68
N PHE A 2 -1.59 -21.49 4.82
CA PHE A 2 -0.18 -21.87 4.99
C PHE A 2 0.02 -22.82 6.16
N ILE A 3 0.98 -23.75 6.05
CA ILE A 3 1.39 -24.62 7.15
C ILE A 3 2.89 -24.45 7.40
N LEU A 4 3.27 -24.29 8.67
CA LEU A 4 4.66 -24.32 9.08
C LEU A 4 5.22 -25.74 8.97
N GLN A 5 6.24 -25.95 8.13
CA GLN A 5 6.94 -27.22 7.95
C GLN A 5 8.44 -27.03 8.13
N GLY A 6 8.95 -27.45 9.29
CA GLY A 6 10.36 -27.29 9.65
C GLY A 6 10.81 -25.82 9.56
N ASN A 7 11.71 -25.53 8.61
CA ASN A 7 12.22 -24.18 8.37
C ASN A 7 11.53 -23.43 7.21
N SER A 8 10.35 -23.88 6.80
CA SER A 8 9.59 -23.31 5.67
C SER A 8 8.10 -23.15 5.99
N LEU A 9 7.44 -22.31 5.21
CA LEU A 9 5.98 -22.19 5.15
C LEU A 9 5.50 -22.84 3.85
N LEU A 10 4.71 -23.91 3.95
CA LEU A 10 4.07 -24.51 2.78
C LEU A 10 2.81 -23.73 2.44
N ASN A 11 2.74 -23.17 1.24
CA ASN A 11 1.50 -22.64 0.67
C ASN A 11 0.66 -23.81 0.16
N LEU A 12 -0.51 -24.04 0.76
CA LEU A 12 -1.37 -25.15 0.37
C LEU A 12 -2.10 -24.93 -0.96
N ALA A 13 -2.21 -23.68 -1.42
CA ALA A 13 -2.86 -23.37 -2.69
C ALA A 13 -1.95 -23.70 -3.88
N THR A 14 -0.66 -23.37 -3.77
CA THR A 14 0.34 -23.55 -4.85
C THR A 14 1.24 -24.76 -4.65
N SER A 15 1.20 -25.38 -3.45
CA SER A 15 2.15 -26.41 -2.99
C SER A 15 3.60 -25.92 -2.93
N GLU A 16 3.84 -24.61 -2.94
CA GLU A 16 5.17 -24.02 -2.84
C GLU A 16 5.68 -23.98 -1.41
N SER A 17 6.98 -24.26 -1.24
CA SER A 17 7.68 -24.11 0.03
C SER A 17 8.39 -22.76 0.08
N ILE A 18 7.98 -21.91 1.02
CA ILE A 18 8.46 -20.55 1.20
C ILE A 18 9.48 -20.52 2.35
N PRO A 19 10.68 -19.92 2.17
CA PRO A 19 11.65 -19.82 3.25
C PRO A 19 11.15 -18.88 4.36
N ARG A 20 11.45 -19.23 5.62
CA ARG A 20 11.11 -18.37 6.78
C ARG A 20 12.03 -17.17 6.95
N THR A 21 13.24 -17.27 6.40
CA THR A 21 14.19 -16.16 6.34
C THR A 21 14.13 -15.57 4.94
N PRO A 22 14.01 -14.24 4.80
CA PRO A 22 13.99 -13.62 3.49
C PRO A 22 15.27 -13.93 2.71
N PRO A 23 15.20 -14.13 1.38
CA PRO A 23 16.38 -14.19 0.54
C PRO A 23 17.21 -12.91 0.66
N SER A 24 18.52 -13.01 0.43
CA SER A 24 19.41 -11.84 0.39
C SER A 24 19.16 -10.93 -0.81
N ASP A 25 18.57 -11.48 -1.88
CA ASP A 25 18.13 -10.71 -3.04
C ASP A 25 16.76 -10.06 -2.74
N PRO A 26 16.68 -8.72 -2.68
CA PRO A 26 15.43 -8.03 -2.40
C PRO A 26 14.36 -8.28 -3.46
N ILE A 27 14.73 -8.46 -4.74
CA ILE A 27 13.75 -8.75 -5.79
C ILE A 27 13.10 -10.11 -5.52
N LYS A 28 13.89 -11.10 -5.11
CA LYS A 28 13.34 -12.42 -4.77
C LYS A 28 12.43 -12.39 -3.55
N ALA A 29 12.73 -11.54 -2.57
CA ALA A 29 11.85 -11.34 -1.42
C ALA A 29 10.51 -10.72 -1.83
N LEU A 30 10.52 -9.72 -2.73
CA LEU A 30 9.30 -9.09 -3.25
C LEU A 30 8.47 -10.05 -4.12
N GLU A 31 9.11 -10.89 -4.94
CA GLU A 31 8.42 -11.94 -5.70
C GLU A 31 7.69 -12.94 -4.78
N ILE A 32 8.32 -13.32 -3.66
CA ILE A 32 7.70 -14.21 -2.68
C ILE A 32 6.45 -13.56 -2.08
N LEU A 33 6.51 -12.28 -1.73
CA LEU A 33 5.35 -11.53 -1.21
C LEU A 33 4.22 -11.49 -2.25
N GLY A 34 4.51 -10.99 -3.45
CA GLY A 34 3.50 -10.81 -4.49
C GLY A 34 2.92 -12.10 -5.06
N GLY A 35 3.67 -13.21 -5.00
CA GLY A 35 3.18 -14.52 -5.45
C GLY A 35 2.32 -15.25 -4.43
N ASN A 36 2.33 -14.82 -3.16
CA ASN A 36 1.70 -15.58 -2.07
C ASN A 36 0.67 -14.79 -1.25
N ILE A 37 0.67 -13.46 -1.32
CA ILE A 37 -0.28 -12.60 -0.62
C ILE A 37 -1.05 -11.78 -1.64
N ASP A 38 -2.36 -11.75 -1.48
CA ASP A 38 -3.34 -11.05 -2.32
C ASP A 38 -3.48 -9.57 -1.95
N ASP A 39 -2.34 -8.91 -1.68
CA ASP A 39 -2.26 -7.47 -1.40
C ASP A 39 -1.20 -6.79 -2.25
N ASP A 40 -1.41 -5.51 -2.52
CA ASP A 40 -0.37 -4.62 -3.01
C ASP A 40 0.46 -4.07 -1.84
N PHE A 41 1.78 -4.10 -1.99
CA PHE A 41 2.74 -3.62 -1.00
C PHE A 41 3.46 -2.37 -1.50
N LEU A 42 3.50 -1.33 -0.68
CA LEU A 42 4.27 -0.12 -0.92
C LEU A 42 5.20 0.11 0.27
N PHE A 43 6.49 0.20 0.01
CA PHE A 43 7.53 0.36 1.04
C PHE A 43 8.00 1.81 1.05
N LEU A 44 7.65 2.50 2.12
CA LEU A 44 8.05 3.88 2.39
C LEU A 44 9.22 3.90 3.37
N LEU A 45 10.26 4.66 3.06
CA LEU A 45 11.35 4.94 4.01
C LEU A 45 11.44 6.45 4.26
N PRO A 46 11.93 6.88 5.43
CA PRO A 46 12.27 8.28 5.65
C PRO A 46 13.15 8.83 4.51
N SER A 47 12.89 10.06 4.10
CA SER A 47 13.68 10.72 3.08
C SER A 47 15.09 11.01 3.58
N ASP A 48 16.07 10.99 2.67
CA ASP A 48 17.48 11.22 2.99
C ASP A 48 17.74 12.66 3.52
N ASP A 49 16.85 13.60 3.21
CA ASP A 49 16.88 14.98 3.72
C ASP A 49 16.13 15.17 5.05
N GLY A 50 15.58 14.09 5.62
CA GLY A 50 14.81 14.10 6.87
C GLY A 50 13.42 14.73 6.75
N ASP A 51 12.95 15.03 5.54
CA ASP A 51 11.67 15.69 5.30
C ASP A 51 10.68 14.74 4.61
N GLY A 52 9.95 13.98 5.42
CA GLY A 52 8.88 13.07 5.01
C GLY A 52 9.39 11.69 4.58
N TYR A 53 8.57 10.99 3.79
CA TYR A 53 8.78 9.60 3.39
C TYR A 53 8.80 9.45 1.87
N VAL A 54 9.61 8.51 1.36
CA VAL A 54 9.81 8.25 -0.07
C VAL A 54 9.43 6.80 -0.38
N LEU A 55 8.76 6.57 -1.52
CA LEU A 55 8.51 5.22 -2.03
C LEU A 55 9.82 4.59 -2.55
N LYS A 56 10.32 3.58 -1.83
CA LYS A 56 11.62 2.93 -2.10
C LYS A 56 11.51 1.47 -2.54
N GLY A 57 10.32 0.89 -2.47
CA GLY A 57 10.02 -0.44 -3.02
C GLY A 57 8.52 -0.63 -3.18
N PHE A 58 8.10 -1.54 -4.05
CA PHE A 58 6.68 -1.89 -4.20
C PHE A 58 6.50 -3.27 -4.85
N VAL A 59 5.32 -3.84 -4.59
CA VAL A 59 4.69 -4.93 -5.34
C VAL A 59 3.27 -4.45 -5.61
N THR A 60 2.92 -4.16 -6.86
CA THR A 60 1.59 -3.61 -7.17
C THR A 60 1.00 -4.35 -8.36
N CYS A 61 0.06 -5.23 -8.05
CA CYS A 61 -0.65 -6.11 -8.96
C CYS A 61 -2.05 -5.58 -9.28
N PHE A 62 -2.64 -4.76 -8.41
CA PHE A 62 -4.02 -4.29 -8.53
C PHE A 62 -4.17 -2.78 -8.35
N PRO A 63 -3.35 -1.95 -9.03
CA PRO A 63 -3.41 -0.50 -8.86
C PRO A 63 -4.77 0.05 -9.33
N ALA A 64 -5.30 0.99 -8.56
CA ALA A 64 -6.55 1.67 -8.85
C ALA A 64 -6.27 3.03 -9.47
N GLY A 65 -5.99 3.09 -10.78
CA GLY A 65 -5.90 4.33 -11.56
C GLY A 65 -4.62 5.16 -11.38
N PHE A 66 -3.53 4.55 -10.91
CA PHE A 66 -2.22 5.17 -10.88
C PHE A 66 -1.11 4.19 -11.26
N ASN A 67 -0.05 4.74 -11.86
CA ASN A 67 1.13 3.97 -12.22
C ASN A 67 2.19 4.06 -11.11
N THR A 68 2.28 3.03 -10.24
CA THR A 68 3.25 2.98 -9.14
C THR A 68 4.70 3.16 -9.60
N LYS A 69 5.04 2.69 -10.81
CA LYS A 69 6.39 2.84 -11.37
C LYS A 69 6.76 4.31 -11.58
N GLU A 70 5.81 5.14 -12.00
CA GLU A 70 6.00 6.59 -12.16
C GLU A 70 6.07 7.31 -10.80
N LYS A 71 5.54 6.70 -9.74
CA LYS A 71 5.59 7.22 -8.38
C LYS A 71 6.85 6.81 -7.62
N PHE A 72 7.63 5.88 -8.15
CA PHE A 72 8.82 5.36 -7.49
C PHE A 72 9.86 6.46 -7.27
N GLY A 73 10.40 6.53 -6.05
CA GLY A 73 11.37 7.54 -5.65
C GLY A 73 10.79 8.92 -5.33
N LEU A 74 9.48 9.13 -5.50
CA LEU A 74 8.81 10.37 -5.09
C LEU A 74 8.52 10.37 -3.58
N LYS A 75 8.45 11.57 -3.00
CA LYS A 75 7.96 11.74 -1.63
C LYS A 75 6.46 11.49 -1.58
N LEU A 76 5.98 11.05 -0.42
CA LEU A 76 4.57 10.75 -0.18
C LEU A 76 3.67 11.94 -0.56
N ARG A 77 4.07 13.17 -0.24
CA ARG A 77 3.30 14.37 -0.62
C ARG A 77 3.24 14.62 -2.13
N ASP A 78 4.30 14.28 -2.85
CA ASP A 78 4.39 14.49 -4.30
C ASP A 78 3.56 13.45 -5.03
N ILE A 79 3.50 12.22 -4.50
CA ILE A 79 2.61 11.16 -4.97
C ILE A 79 1.15 11.61 -4.86
N HIS A 80 0.77 12.24 -3.75
CA HIS A 80 -0.59 12.67 -3.47
C HIS A 80 -0.96 14.06 -4.01
N LYS A 81 -0.06 14.73 -4.74
CA LYS A 81 -0.33 16.03 -5.36
C LYS A 81 -1.63 16.10 -6.18
N PRO A 82 -2.05 15.05 -6.92
CA PRO A 82 -3.31 15.08 -7.65
C PRO A 82 -4.57 15.09 -6.76
N VAL A 83 -4.44 14.72 -5.48
CA VAL A 83 -5.61 14.58 -4.60
C VAL A 83 -6.11 15.96 -4.17
N PRO A 84 -7.38 16.31 -4.47
CA PRO A 84 -7.91 17.63 -4.17
C PRO A 84 -7.83 18.00 -2.68
N GLY A 85 -7.17 19.12 -2.38
CA GLY A 85 -7.03 19.64 -1.01
C GLY A 85 -6.03 18.86 -0.13
N TYR A 86 -5.24 17.94 -0.69
CA TYR A 86 -4.27 17.17 0.08
C TYR A 86 -3.28 18.07 0.82
N LYS A 87 -2.65 19.00 0.10
CA LYS A 87 -1.64 19.89 0.65
C LYS A 87 -2.17 20.74 1.81
N GLU A 88 -3.37 21.28 1.64
CA GLU A 88 -3.94 22.22 2.61
C GLU A 88 -4.53 21.50 3.83
N LYS A 89 -5.09 20.30 3.64
CA LYS A 89 -5.88 19.61 4.69
C LYS A 89 -5.22 18.38 5.28
N LEU A 90 -4.38 17.67 4.52
CA LEU A 90 -3.98 16.29 4.84
C LEU A 90 -2.49 16.11 5.03
N GLU A 91 -1.64 16.79 4.26
CA GLU A 91 -0.19 16.61 4.24
C GLU A 91 0.42 16.60 5.65
N LYS A 92 0.21 17.68 6.41
CA LYS A 92 0.75 17.79 7.79
C LYS A 92 0.25 16.71 8.74
N SER A 93 -0.97 16.23 8.57
CA SER A 93 -1.52 15.18 9.43
C SER A 93 -0.93 13.83 9.05
N MET A 94 -0.70 13.61 7.76
CA MET A 94 -0.09 12.40 7.23
C MET A 94 1.37 12.28 7.67
N ASP A 95 2.16 13.36 7.57
CA ASP A 95 3.55 13.36 8.02
C ASP A 95 3.65 13.01 9.51
N ARG A 96 2.86 13.69 10.35
CA ARG A 96 2.81 13.40 11.80
C ARG A 96 2.33 11.97 12.09
N PHE A 97 1.46 11.42 11.26
CA PHE A 97 0.98 10.05 11.42
C PHE A 97 2.14 9.08 11.23
N PHE A 98 2.84 9.14 10.09
CA PHE A 98 3.98 8.27 9.81
C PHE A 98 5.11 8.42 10.83
N ASP A 99 5.37 9.64 11.32
CA ASP A 99 6.37 9.89 12.37
C ASP A 99 6.04 9.25 13.73
N ARG A 100 4.78 8.85 13.96
CA ARG A 100 4.30 8.30 15.24
C ARG A 100 4.00 6.81 15.20
N ILE A 101 4.05 6.16 14.04
CA ILE A 101 3.79 4.71 13.98
C ILE A 101 4.99 3.99 14.57
N GLU A 102 4.74 3.16 15.57
CA GLU A 102 5.74 2.37 16.26
C GLU A 102 5.80 0.94 15.70
N VAL A 103 6.97 0.31 15.82
CA VAL A 103 7.14 -1.10 15.43
C VAL A 103 6.18 -1.98 16.23
N GLY A 104 5.54 -2.92 15.54
CA GLY A 104 4.52 -3.79 16.12
C GLY A 104 3.12 -3.18 16.17
N ARG A 105 2.97 -1.88 15.84
CA ARG A 105 1.65 -1.26 15.67
C ARG A 105 1.23 -1.31 14.20
N ILE A 106 0.01 -1.78 13.98
CA ILE A 106 -0.61 -1.89 12.67
C ILE A 106 -1.78 -0.93 12.63
N VAL A 107 -1.85 -0.09 11.61
CA VAL A 107 -2.99 0.80 11.38
C VAL A 107 -3.67 0.40 10.08
N LEU A 108 -5.00 0.26 10.16
CA LEU A 108 -5.85 -0.12 9.04
C LEU A 108 -6.67 1.08 8.60
N ARG A 109 -6.73 1.30 7.29
CA ARG A 109 -7.60 2.30 6.68
C ARG A 109 -8.29 1.71 5.47
N ALA A 110 -9.57 2.02 5.33
CA ALA A 110 -10.32 1.69 4.15
C ALA A 110 -10.26 2.86 3.16
N ASN A 111 -10.03 2.54 1.89
CA ASN A 111 -10.31 3.42 0.77
C ASN A 111 -11.22 2.66 -0.21
N TRP A 112 -11.95 3.37 -1.04
CA TRP A 112 -12.87 2.74 -1.99
C TRP A 112 -13.01 3.57 -3.24
N ALA A 113 -13.31 2.88 -4.34
CA ALA A 113 -13.67 3.48 -5.61
C ALA A 113 -14.74 2.62 -6.29
N ILE A 114 -15.44 3.21 -7.25
CA ILE A 114 -16.35 2.49 -8.15
C ILE A 114 -15.68 2.50 -9.51
N THR A 115 -15.59 1.33 -10.14
CA THR A 115 -15.01 1.15 -11.47
C THR A 115 -16.06 0.59 -12.41
N THR A 116 -16.07 1.06 -13.65
CA THR A 116 -17.03 0.64 -14.70
C THR A 116 -16.58 -0.62 -15.44
N HIS A 117 -15.55 -1.30 -14.92
CA HIS A 117 -14.98 -2.52 -15.48
C HIS A 117 -14.53 -3.47 -14.36
N ASP A 118 -14.21 -4.71 -14.73
CA ASP A 118 -13.78 -5.81 -13.86
C ASP A 118 -12.24 -6.00 -13.80
N ARG A 119 -11.48 -5.20 -14.55
CA ARG A 119 -10.02 -5.27 -14.59
C ARG A 119 -9.41 -4.93 -13.23
N LEU A 120 -8.62 -5.87 -12.67
CA LEU A 120 -7.90 -5.63 -11.42
C LEU A 120 -6.64 -4.78 -11.62
N TYR A 121 -5.92 -4.96 -12.73
CA TYR A 121 -4.75 -4.14 -13.06
C TYR A 121 -5.19 -2.90 -13.86
N ALA A 122 -5.33 -1.77 -13.18
CA ALA A 122 -5.76 -0.51 -13.79
C ALA A 122 -4.74 0.61 -13.53
N ALA A 123 -3.47 0.38 -13.87
CA ALA A 123 -2.38 1.34 -13.66
C ALA A 123 -2.52 2.63 -14.49
N SER A 124 -3.33 2.60 -15.54
CA SER A 124 -3.61 3.71 -16.45
C SER A 124 -5.01 3.54 -17.05
N GLY A 125 -5.78 4.62 -17.16
CA GLY A 125 -7.03 4.66 -17.92
C GLY A 125 -8.28 4.14 -17.19
N GLY A 126 -9.02 5.06 -16.56
CA GLY A 126 -10.45 4.90 -16.27
C GLY A 126 -10.88 5.09 -14.82
N ASN A 127 -10.00 4.81 -13.85
CA ASN A 127 -10.38 4.87 -12.42
C ASN A 127 -10.18 6.26 -11.79
N HIS A 128 -9.17 7.00 -12.26
CA HIS A 128 -8.96 8.40 -11.91
C HIS A 128 -8.97 9.26 -13.16
N LEU A 129 -9.67 10.39 -13.06
CA LEU A 129 -9.64 11.44 -14.04
C LEU A 129 -8.66 12.49 -13.55
N TYR A 130 -7.57 12.66 -14.27
CA TYR A 130 -6.63 13.75 -14.03
C TYR A 130 -7.07 15.01 -14.80
N GLU A 131 -6.60 16.17 -14.32
CA GLU A 131 -6.91 17.45 -14.97
C GLU A 131 -6.43 17.44 -16.43
N GLY A 132 -7.37 17.62 -17.37
CA GLY A 132 -7.10 17.62 -18.81
C GLY A 132 -7.40 16.29 -19.52
N GLU A 133 -7.82 15.24 -18.80
CA GLU A 133 -8.29 14.01 -19.42
C GLU A 133 -9.76 14.12 -19.85
N GLU A 134 -10.05 13.74 -21.09
CA GLU A 134 -11.42 13.64 -21.58
C GLU A 134 -12.04 12.30 -21.16
N VAL A 135 -13.26 12.35 -20.64
CA VAL A 135 -14.04 11.14 -20.34
C VAL A 135 -14.55 10.59 -21.66
N GLU A 136 -14.02 9.46 -22.10
CA GLU A 136 -14.63 8.72 -23.19
C GLU A 136 -16.01 8.23 -22.74
N LYS A 137 -17.03 8.48 -23.57
CA LYS A 137 -18.35 7.91 -23.32
C LYS A 137 -18.31 6.43 -23.66
N GLU A 138 -18.25 5.60 -22.64
CA GLU A 138 -18.38 4.16 -22.76
C GLU A 138 -19.81 3.72 -22.47
N ASP A 139 -20.30 2.73 -23.21
CA ASP A 139 -21.53 2.03 -22.85
C ASP A 139 -21.22 1.16 -21.62
N ILE A 140 -21.73 1.57 -20.46
CA ILE A 140 -21.48 0.89 -19.20
C ILE A 140 -22.38 -0.34 -19.12
N ASP A 141 -21.77 -1.52 -19.12
CA ASP A 141 -22.44 -2.75 -18.71
C ASP A 141 -22.54 -2.79 -17.18
N ILE A 142 -23.77 -2.69 -16.66
CA ILE A 142 -24.02 -2.69 -15.22
C ILE A 142 -23.54 -3.99 -14.54
N ASP A 143 -23.51 -5.09 -15.28
CA ASP A 143 -23.06 -6.38 -14.75
C ASP A 143 -21.53 -6.41 -14.55
N ASN A 144 -20.80 -5.48 -15.17
CA ASN A 144 -19.34 -5.33 -15.05
C ASN A 144 -18.93 -4.16 -14.14
N VAL A 145 -19.88 -3.43 -13.57
CA VAL A 145 -19.59 -2.38 -12.58
C VAL A 145 -19.17 -3.06 -11.28
N SER A 146 -18.01 -2.68 -10.77
CA SER A 146 -17.50 -3.21 -9.51
C SER A 146 -17.23 -2.11 -8.49
N GLN A 147 -17.56 -2.40 -7.23
CA GLN A 147 -17.15 -1.60 -6.09
C GLN A 147 -15.88 -2.24 -5.52
N GLY A 148 -14.75 -1.56 -5.68
CA GLY A 148 -13.47 -1.98 -5.12
C GLY A 148 -13.29 -1.39 -3.72
N PHE A 149 -13.14 -2.26 -2.71
CA PHE A 149 -12.63 -1.86 -1.40
C PHE A 149 -11.12 -2.12 -1.37
N TYR A 150 -10.35 -1.07 -1.15
CA TYR A 150 -8.91 -1.15 -1.01
C TYR A 150 -8.58 -0.97 0.47
N SER A 151 -7.97 -2.00 1.06
CA SER A 151 -7.49 -1.95 2.44
C SER A 151 -6.01 -1.54 2.42
N GLY A 152 -5.72 -0.33 2.86
CA GLY A 152 -4.36 0.07 3.15
C GLY A 152 -3.97 -0.43 4.55
N ARG A 153 -2.98 -1.31 4.63
CA ARG A 153 -2.34 -1.69 5.90
C ARG A 153 -0.99 -1.01 5.98
N VAL A 154 -0.82 -0.14 6.98
CA VAL A 154 0.47 0.51 7.23
C VAL A 154 1.18 -0.26 8.33
N TRP A 155 2.38 -0.70 7.99
CA TRP A 155 3.31 -1.40 8.87
C TRP A 155 4.56 -0.56 8.94
N THR A 156 5.14 -0.42 10.13
CA THR A 156 6.51 0.07 10.24
C THR A 156 7.39 -1.05 10.76
N ASP A 157 8.49 -1.25 10.03
CA ASP A 157 9.65 -1.94 10.55
C ASP A 157 10.74 -0.88 10.58
N GLN A 158 10.85 -0.16 11.70
CA GLN A 158 12.11 0.53 11.95
C GLN A 158 13.10 -0.60 12.17
N VAL A 159 13.94 -0.89 11.18
CA VAL A 159 15.09 -1.79 11.37
C VAL A 159 15.87 -1.18 12.52
N PRO A 160 15.77 -1.72 13.75
CA PRO A 160 16.44 -1.10 14.86
C PRO A 160 17.91 -1.40 14.62
N ASP A 161 18.76 -0.38 14.70
CA ASP A 161 20.11 -0.65 15.16
C ASP A 161 19.99 -1.51 16.44
N LEU A 162 20.85 -2.53 16.57
CA LEU A 162 20.77 -3.62 17.55
C LEU A 162 20.72 -3.09 19.00
N ALA A 163 19.57 -2.61 19.48
CA ALA A 163 19.42 -2.15 20.85
C ALA A 163 17.93 -2.06 21.26
N GLN A 164 17.49 -3.14 21.91
CA GLN A 164 16.60 -3.15 23.07
C GLN A 164 15.09 -2.91 22.86
N ASN A 165 14.37 -4.03 22.84
CA ASN A 165 12.95 -4.21 23.20
C ASN A 165 12.42 -3.27 24.30
N ARG A 166 11.19 -2.76 24.11
CA ARG A 166 10.10 -2.87 25.10
C ARG A 166 8.74 -2.94 24.38
N ALA A 167 8.02 -4.05 24.60
CA ALA A 167 6.64 -4.23 24.21
C ALA A 167 5.71 -3.51 25.21
N ALA A 168 4.69 -2.82 24.70
CA ALA A 168 3.53 -2.40 25.48
C ALA A 168 2.28 -2.54 24.60
N ASP A 169 1.32 -3.33 25.08
CA ASP A 169 0.00 -3.51 24.49
C ASP A 169 -0.82 -2.22 24.63
N VAL A 170 -1.31 -1.68 23.51
CA VAL A 170 -2.27 -0.56 23.51
C VAL A 170 -3.45 -0.92 22.61
N ALA A 171 -4.64 -1.00 23.21
CA ALA A 171 -5.90 -1.19 22.50
C ALA A 171 -6.28 0.06 21.68
N PRO A 172 -6.93 -0.09 20.51
CA PRO A 172 -7.29 1.04 19.66
C PRO A 172 -8.44 1.87 20.25
N THR A 173 -8.30 3.19 20.23
CA THR A 173 -9.36 4.17 20.57
C THR A 173 -10.18 4.56 19.33
N PRO A 174 -11.46 4.94 19.46
CA PRO A 174 -12.43 4.99 18.33
C PRO A 174 -12.37 6.23 17.42
N GLU A 175 -11.29 7.01 17.44
CA GLU A 175 -11.24 8.32 16.75
C GLU A 175 -10.20 8.32 15.63
N ASP A 176 -10.31 7.37 14.69
CA ASP A 176 -9.64 7.47 13.40
C ASP A 176 -10.66 7.91 12.37
N GLU A 177 -10.79 9.24 12.22
CA GLU A 177 -11.50 9.82 11.07
C GLU A 177 -10.88 9.23 9.80
N SER A 178 -11.69 8.45 9.08
CA SER A 178 -11.35 7.86 7.81
C SER A 178 -11.15 8.97 6.78
N PHE A 179 -9.95 9.51 6.72
CA PHE A 179 -9.55 10.28 5.56
C PHE A 179 -9.69 9.32 4.35
N GLY A 180 -10.25 9.76 3.24
CA GLY A 180 -10.19 9.04 1.97
C GLY A 180 -9.00 9.64 1.23
N LEU A 181 -7.97 8.85 0.99
CA LEU A 181 -6.83 9.30 0.22
C LEU A 181 -6.47 8.18 -0.72
N LEU A 182 -6.68 8.49 -1.97
CA LEU A 182 -6.48 7.61 -3.08
C LEU A 182 -5.11 7.97 -3.64
N VAL A 183 -4.22 6.97 -3.66
CA VAL A 183 -3.05 6.99 -4.54
C VAL A 183 -3.55 6.52 -5.89
#